data_AF-F7HSS1-F1
#
_entry.id   AF-F7HSS1-F1
#
_cell.length_a   1.000
_cell.length_b   1.000
_cell.length_c   1.000
_cell.angle_alpha   90.00
_cell.angle_beta   90.00
_cell.angle_gamma   90.00
#
_symmetry.space_group_name_H-M   'P 1'
#
loop_
_entity.id
_entity.type
_entity.pdbx_description
1 polymer ?
#
loop_
_entity_poly.entity_id
_entity_poly.type
_entity_poly.pdbx_seq_one_letter_code
_entity_poly.pdbx_strand_id
1 'polypeptide(L)'
;MLKNKGHSSKKDNLAVNAVALQDHILRDLQLRNLSVADHSKTQVQKKENKSLKRDTKAIIDTGLKKTMQCPKLEDSEKEYVLDPKPPPLTLAQKLGLIGPPPPQLSSDEWEKVKQRSLLQGDSVQPCPICKEEFELRPQVLLSCSHVFHRACLQAFEKFTNKKTCPLCRKNQYQTRVIHDGARLFRIKCVTRIQAYWRGYVVRKWYRNLRETVPPTDAKLRKKFFEKKFTEISHRILCSYNTNIEELFAEIDRCLAINRSVLQQFEEKYGHEMTEEEWEKIQVQALRRETHECSICLAPLSPAGGQRVGAGQRSRETALLSCSHVFHHACLLALEEFSVGDRPPFHACPLCRSCYQKKILES
;
A
#
# COMPACT_ATOMS: atom_id res chain seq x y z
N MET A 1 46.65 -55.32 85.99
CA MET A 1 45.95 -54.08 86.39
C MET A 1 45.15 -53.55 85.21
N LEU A 2 43.89 -53.21 85.47
CA LEU A 2 42.84 -52.85 84.52
C LEU A 2 43.19 -51.57 83.74
N LYS A 3 43.19 -51.64 82.39
CA LYS A 3 43.23 -50.44 81.53
C LYS A 3 41.80 -50.01 81.21
N ASN A 4 41.43 -48.86 81.76
CA ASN A 4 40.18 -48.14 81.48
C ASN A 4 40.02 -47.90 79.96
N LYS A 5 38.96 -48.48 79.37
CA LYS A 5 38.50 -48.10 78.03
C LYS A 5 37.70 -46.80 78.14
N GLY A 6 38.29 -45.71 77.67
CA GLY A 6 37.64 -44.41 77.57
C GLY A 6 36.46 -44.44 76.59
N HIS A 7 35.27 -44.16 77.10
CA HIS A 7 34.13 -43.74 76.31
C HIS A 7 34.34 -42.28 75.85
N SER A 8 34.95 -42.04 74.69
CA SER A 8 35.04 -40.69 74.11
C SER A 8 35.20 -40.69 72.59
N SER A 9 34.16 -41.09 71.88
CA SER A 9 34.10 -40.94 70.41
C SER A 9 32.71 -40.50 69.90
N LYS A 10 31.66 -40.74 70.69
CA LYS A 10 30.29 -40.30 70.33
C LYS A 10 30.02 -38.81 70.61
N LYS A 11 30.78 -38.16 71.51
CA LYS A 11 30.59 -36.75 71.88
C LYS A 11 31.19 -35.78 70.86
N ASP A 12 32.29 -36.15 70.20
CA ASP A 12 33.00 -35.24 69.30
C ASP A 12 32.23 -34.97 67.99
N ASN A 13 31.40 -35.91 67.56
CA ASN A 13 30.53 -35.72 66.39
C ASN A 13 29.24 -34.95 66.70
N LEU A 14 28.81 -34.85 67.97
CA LEU A 14 27.57 -34.16 68.34
C LEU A 14 27.68 -32.64 68.14
N ALA A 15 28.81 -32.04 68.50
CA ALA A 15 29.04 -30.62 68.29
C ALA A 15 29.09 -30.25 66.80
N VAL A 16 29.82 -31.04 66.00
CA VAL A 16 29.91 -30.85 64.54
C VAL A 16 28.54 -31.04 63.87
N ASN A 17 27.77 -32.05 64.29
CA ASN A 17 26.42 -32.29 63.76
C ASN A 17 25.45 -31.18 64.15
N ALA A 18 25.52 -30.67 65.39
CA ALA A 18 24.69 -29.56 65.86
C ALA A 18 24.99 -28.25 65.11
N VAL A 19 26.27 -27.92 64.92
CA VAL A 19 26.69 -26.74 64.14
C VAL A 19 26.31 -26.89 62.67
N ALA A 20 26.48 -28.07 62.09
CA ALA A 20 26.07 -28.36 60.72
C ALA A 20 24.54 -28.18 60.54
N LEU A 21 23.75 -28.62 61.51
CA LEU A 21 22.30 -28.49 61.51
C LEU A 21 21.86 -27.01 61.65
N GLN A 22 22.50 -26.26 62.54
CA GLN A 22 22.25 -24.83 62.72
C GLN A 22 22.60 -24.03 61.45
N ASP A 23 23.76 -24.28 60.81
CA ASP A 23 24.13 -23.67 59.52
C ASP A 23 23.13 -24.02 58.42
N HIS A 24 22.60 -25.26 58.41
CA HIS A 24 21.57 -25.65 57.46
C HIS A 24 20.26 -24.86 57.66
N ILE A 25 19.76 -24.78 58.90
CA ILE A 25 18.53 -24.05 59.23
C ILE A 25 18.67 -22.57 58.88
N LEU A 26 19.82 -21.95 59.18
CA LEU A 26 20.09 -20.55 58.84
C LEU A 26 20.13 -20.30 57.32
N ARG A 27 20.66 -21.25 56.54
CA ARG A 27 20.69 -21.17 55.07
C ARG A 27 19.32 -21.41 54.43
N ASP A 28 18.55 -22.34 54.97
CA ASP A 28 17.21 -22.68 54.47
C ASP A 28 16.23 -21.52 54.70
N LEU A 29 16.33 -20.85 55.85
CA LEU A 29 15.55 -19.65 56.18
C LEU A 29 16.10 -18.36 55.54
N GLN A 30 17.16 -18.43 54.73
CA GLN A 30 17.85 -17.29 54.10
C GLN A 30 18.33 -16.19 55.09
N LEU A 31 18.52 -16.52 56.38
CA LEU A 31 18.86 -15.58 57.46
C LEU A 31 20.36 -15.22 57.52
N ARG A 32 21.08 -15.36 56.40
CA ARG A 32 22.56 -15.31 56.36
C ARG A 32 23.18 -13.95 56.73
N ASN A 33 22.36 -12.92 56.94
CA ASN A 33 22.81 -11.55 57.23
C ASN A 33 22.77 -11.19 58.74
N LEU A 34 22.69 -12.17 59.65
CA LEU A 34 22.70 -11.92 61.11
C LEU A 34 24.00 -12.37 61.81
N SER A 35 25.07 -12.67 61.07
CA SER A 35 26.37 -13.05 61.66
C SER A 35 27.17 -11.81 62.08
N VAL A 36 27.31 -11.60 63.40
CA VAL A 36 28.05 -10.52 64.09
C VAL A 36 29.59 -10.66 64.02
N ALA A 37 30.13 -11.58 63.23
CA ALA A 37 31.57 -11.72 63.04
C ALA A 37 31.98 -11.37 61.62
N ASP A 38 32.36 -10.10 61.42
CA ASP A 38 33.05 -9.61 60.23
C ASP A 38 34.44 -10.25 60.14
N HIS A 39 34.60 -11.19 59.22
CA HIS A 39 35.90 -11.53 58.66
C HIS A 39 35.94 -11.04 57.22
N SER A 40 36.50 -9.84 57.09
CA SER A 40 36.89 -9.15 55.86
C SER A 40 37.50 -10.11 54.84
N LYS A 41 36.76 -10.42 53.76
CA LYS A 41 37.30 -11.08 52.57
C LYS A 41 37.55 -10.05 51.49
N THR A 42 38.83 -9.84 51.24
CA THR A 42 39.46 -9.10 50.14
C THR A 42 38.79 -9.43 48.80
N GLN A 43 38.15 -8.43 48.18
CA GLN A 43 37.70 -8.50 46.79
C GLN A 43 38.93 -8.46 45.87
N VAL A 44 39.24 -9.58 45.21
CA VAL A 44 40.11 -9.59 44.03
C VAL A 44 39.22 -9.41 42.81
N GLN A 45 39.24 -8.19 42.25
CA GLN A 45 38.62 -7.89 40.96
C GLN A 45 39.41 -8.54 39.82
N LYS A 46 38.85 -9.56 39.18
CA LYS A 46 39.33 -10.05 37.87
C LYS A 46 38.75 -9.16 36.77
N LYS A 47 39.58 -8.29 36.19
CA LYS A 47 39.31 -7.62 34.91
C LYS A 47 39.45 -8.64 33.78
N GLU A 48 38.36 -8.97 33.11
CA GLU A 48 38.39 -9.66 31.82
C GLU A 48 38.38 -8.63 30.69
N ASN A 49 39.46 -8.63 29.90
CA ASN A 49 39.63 -7.77 28.74
C ASN A 49 38.79 -8.31 27.56
N LYS A 50 37.75 -7.57 27.15
CA LYS A 50 37.06 -7.78 25.86
C LYS A 50 37.86 -7.10 24.75
N SER A 51 38.53 -7.88 23.91
CA SER A 51 39.08 -7.39 22.64
C SER A 51 38.06 -7.60 21.51
N LEU A 52 37.46 -6.51 21.05
CA LEU A 52 36.72 -6.44 19.79
C LEU A 52 37.73 -6.40 18.64
N LYS A 53 37.76 -7.43 17.79
CA LYS A 53 38.40 -7.35 16.47
C LYS A 53 37.30 -7.45 15.41
N ARG A 54 37.24 -6.40 14.60
CA ARG A 54 36.23 -6.14 13.57
C ARG A 54 36.96 -6.13 12.24
N ASP A 55 37.06 -7.29 11.60
CA ASP A 55 37.63 -7.39 10.25
C ASP A 55 36.49 -7.69 9.27
N THR A 56 35.98 -6.63 8.65
CA THR A 56 34.93 -6.72 7.62
C THR A 56 35.62 -6.66 6.25
N LYS A 57 35.74 -7.79 5.56
CA LYS A 57 36.17 -7.81 4.15
C LYS A 57 34.94 -7.84 3.25
N ALA A 58 34.81 -6.84 2.38
CA ALA A 58 33.81 -6.79 1.33
C ALA A 58 34.11 -7.88 0.28
N ILE A 59 33.11 -8.68 -0.06
CA ILE A 59 33.18 -9.69 -1.13
C ILE A 59 32.23 -9.23 -2.24
N ILE A 60 32.78 -9.09 -3.44
CA ILE A 60 32.09 -8.67 -4.65
C ILE A 60 31.43 -9.90 -5.28
N ASP A 61 30.15 -9.74 -5.63
CA ASP A 61 29.27 -10.74 -6.23
C ASP A 61 29.71 -11.08 -7.67
N THR A 62 30.21 -12.29 -7.88
CA THR A 62 30.43 -12.86 -9.22
C THR A 62 29.53 -14.08 -9.40
N GLY A 63 28.41 -13.86 -10.08
CA GLY A 63 27.36 -14.84 -10.32
C GLY A 63 27.81 -16.03 -11.17
N LEU A 64 28.32 -17.08 -10.53
CA LEU A 64 28.44 -18.41 -11.13
C LEU A 64 28.06 -19.51 -10.12
N LYS A 65 27.01 -20.25 -10.46
CA LYS A 65 26.37 -21.28 -9.63
C LYS A 65 27.31 -22.45 -9.34
N LYS A 66 27.71 -22.60 -8.07
CA LYS A 66 28.14 -23.89 -7.49
C LYS A 66 26.99 -24.48 -6.69
N THR A 67 26.75 -25.77 -6.89
CA THR A 67 25.82 -26.60 -6.12
C THR A 67 26.14 -26.46 -4.63
N MET A 68 25.34 -25.66 -3.91
CA MET A 68 25.53 -25.42 -2.49
C MET A 68 25.12 -26.67 -1.73
N GLN A 69 26.09 -27.40 -1.20
CA GLN A 69 25.88 -28.10 0.06
C GLN A 69 25.38 -27.05 1.05
N CYS A 70 24.21 -27.31 1.64
CA CYS A 70 23.67 -26.51 2.73
C CYS A 70 24.79 -26.22 3.73
N PRO A 71 25.16 -24.95 3.96
CA PRO A 71 25.98 -24.61 5.11
C PRO A 71 25.23 -25.15 6.33
N LYS A 72 25.88 -26.02 7.11
CA LYS A 72 25.43 -26.32 8.47
C LYS A 72 25.43 -24.98 9.19
N LEU A 73 24.27 -24.33 9.25
CA LEU A 73 24.00 -23.25 10.20
C LEU A 73 24.40 -23.83 11.56
N GLU A 74 25.46 -23.28 12.15
CA GLU A 74 25.79 -23.54 13.54
C GLU A 74 24.52 -23.32 14.37
N ASP A 75 24.20 -24.29 15.23
CA ASP A 75 23.06 -24.30 16.15
C ASP A 75 22.91 -22.97 16.89
N SER A 76 22.11 -22.06 16.35
CA SER A 76 21.67 -20.84 17.03
C SER A 76 20.51 -21.11 18.00
N GLU A 77 20.07 -22.36 18.12
CA GLU A 77 18.91 -22.78 18.93
C GLU A 77 19.34 -23.78 20.02
N LYS A 78 20.37 -23.43 20.80
CA LYS A 78 20.82 -24.26 21.92
C LYS A 78 19.73 -24.32 22.99
N GLU A 79 19.17 -25.49 23.19
CA GLU A 79 18.22 -25.77 24.27
C GLU A 79 18.91 -25.64 25.64
N TYR A 80 18.23 -25.01 26.59
CA TYR A 80 18.78 -24.80 27.94
C TYR A 80 17.71 -25.01 29.01
N VAL A 81 18.17 -25.42 30.20
CA VAL A 81 17.32 -25.58 31.39
C VAL A 81 17.08 -24.22 32.02
N LEU A 82 15.82 -23.90 32.33
CA LEU A 82 15.44 -22.60 32.91
C LEU A 82 15.60 -22.56 34.43
N ASP A 83 15.55 -23.71 35.11
CA ASP A 83 15.62 -23.75 36.56
C ASP A 83 17.04 -23.42 37.09
N PRO A 84 17.16 -22.61 38.15
CA PRO A 84 18.44 -22.25 38.73
C PRO A 84 19.18 -23.48 39.24
N LYS A 85 20.52 -23.49 39.11
CA LYS A 85 21.36 -24.54 39.68
C LYS A 85 21.16 -24.58 41.21
N PRO A 86 20.99 -25.77 41.83
CA PRO A 86 20.79 -25.86 43.26
C PRO A 86 22.02 -25.32 44.02
N PRO A 87 21.83 -24.71 45.19
CA PRO A 87 22.94 -24.28 46.02
C PRO A 87 23.82 -25.47 46.42
N PRO A 88 25.12 -25.26 46.65
CA PRO A 88 26.02 -26.33 47.05
C PRO A 88 25.55 -26.98 48.35
N LEU A 89 25.67 -28.31 48.42
CA LEU A 89 25.22 -29.10 49.57
C LEU A 89 25.83 -28.59 50.88
N THR A 90 24.97 -28.38 51.87
CA THR A 90 25.34 -28.00 53.23
C THR A 90 26.09 -29.13 53.92
N LEU A 91 26.88 -28.80 54.96
CA LEU A 91 27.61 -29.81 55.73
C LEU A 91 26.64 -30.83 56.35
N ALA A 92 25.47 -30.41 56.83
CA ALA A 92 24.44 -31.31 57.35
C ALA A 92 23.92 -32.31 56.30
N GLN A 93 23.77 -31.87 55.05
CA GLN A 93 23.37 -32.76 53.94
C GLN A 93 24.48 -33.74 53.57
N LYS A 94 25.75 -33.31 53.61
CA LYS A 94 26.90 -34.19 53.38
C LYS A 94 27.09 -35.24 54.48
N LEU A 95 26.75 -34.88 55.72
CA LEU A 95 26.80 -35.76 56.89
C LEU A 95 25.56 -36.67 57.02
N GLY A 96 24.59 -36.56 56.10
CA GLY A 96 23.38 -37.38 56.08
C GLY A 96 22.37 -37.08 57.20
N LEU A 97 22.53 -35.94 57.90
CA LEU A 97 21.59 -35.49 58.93
C LEU A 97 20.28 -34.97 58.32
N ILE A 98 20.36 -34.47 57.08
CA ILE A 98 19.22 -34.01 56.28
C ILE A 98 19.38 -34.58 54.87
N GLY A 99 18.28 -35.06 54.28
CA GLY A 99 18.30 -35.59 52.92
C GLY A 99 18.78 -34.54 51.90
N PRO A 100 19.61 -34.94 50.90
CA PRO A 100 20.00 -34.04 49.83
C PRO A 100 18.78 -33.58 49.02
N PRO A 101 18.81 -32.37 48.43
CA PRO A 101 17.73 -31.92 47.56
C PRO A 101 17.59 -32.85 46.35
N PRO A 102 16.38 -32.99 45.77
CA PRO A 102 16.16 -33.86 44.63
C PRO A 102 17.10 -33.47 43.48
N PRO A 103 17.79 -34.44 42.85
CA PRO A 103 18.76 -34.16 41.80
C PRO A 103 18.09 -33.53 40.57
N GLN A 104 18.82 -32.63 39.90
CA GLN A 104 18.42 -32.13 38.58
C GLN A 104 18.51 -33.26 37.55
N LEU A 105 17.59 -33.26 36.58
CA LEU A 105 17.61 -34.25 35.51
C LEU A 105 18.89 -34.11 34.68
N SER A 106 19.54 -35.23 34.39
CA SER A 106 20.72 -35.26 33.53
C SER A 106 20.36 -34.92 32.08
N SER A 107 21.37 -34.59 31.26
CA SER A 107 21.15 -34.34 29.82
C SER A 107 20.51 -35.54 29.12
N ASP A 108 20.91 -36.76 29.49
CA ASP A 108 20.41 -38.01 28.91
C ASP A 108 18.96 -38.30 29.33
N GLU A 109 18.59 -37.94 30.56
CA GLU A 109 17.21 -38.02 31.03
C GLU A 109 16.31 -37.03 30.31
N TRP A 110 16.80 -35.81 30.06
CA TRP A 110 16.07 -34.85 29.24
C TRP A 110 15.89 -35.31 27.79
N GLU A 111 16.88 -35.98 27.21
CA GLU A 111 16.74 -36.56 25.88
C GLU A 111 15.62 -37.61 25.88
N LYS A 112 15.56 -38.49 26.89
CA LYS A 112 14.45 -39.46 27.04
C LYS A 112 13.09 -38.77 27.19
N VAL A 113 13.01 -37.67 27.94
CA VAL A 113 11.77 -36.88 28.08
C VAL A 113 11.38 -36.23 26.75
N LYS A 114 12.36 -35.70 26.00
CA LYS A 114 12.16 -35.12 24.68
C LYS A 114 11.67 -36.17 23.68
N GLN A 115 12.30 -37.34 23.63
CA GLN A 115 11.87 -38.44 22.77
C GLN A 115 10.43 -38.88 23.08
N ARG A 116 10.05 -38.94 24.36
CA ARG A 116 8.65 -39.23 24.74
C ARG A 116 7.67 -38.18 24.24
N SER A 117 8.02 -36.89 24.39
CA SER A 117 7.19 -35.78 23.91
C SER A 117 7.06 -35.78 22.37
N LEU A 118 8.13 -36.12 21.66
CA LEU A 118 8.12 -36.27 20.20
C LEU A 118 7.22 -37.43 19.74
N LEU A 119 7.26 -38.57 20.43
CA LEU A 119 6.37 -39.71 20.14
C LEU A 119 4.90 -39.38 20.39
N GLN A 120 4.61 -38.56 21.41
CA GLN A 120 3.26 -38.08 21.71
C GLN A 120 2.80 -36.99 20.72
N GLY A 121 3.74 -36.35 20.02
CA GLY A 121 3.44 -35.28 19.08
C GLY A 121 3.02 -33.98 19.77
N ASP A 122 3.43 -33.75 21.01
CA ASP A 122 2.99 -32.60 21.81
C ASP A 122 3.33 -31.26 21.15
N SER A 123 4.47 -31.17 20.45
CA SER A 123 4.88 -29.96 19.71
C SER A 123 4.10 -29.72 18.40
N VAL A 124 3.34 -30.71 17.92
CA VAL A 124 2.43 -30.59 16.76
C VAL A 124 1.06 -30.08 17.20
N GLN A 125 0.61 -30.51 18.38
CA GLN A 125 -0.66 -30.09 18.97
C GLN A 125 -0.58 -28.63 19.44
N PRO A 126 -1.71 -27.91 19.50
CA PRO A 126 -1.72 -26.55 20.04
C PRO A 126 -1.42 -26.56 21.54
N CYS A 127 -0.94 -25.43 22.07
CA CYS A 127 -0.65 -25.29 23.49
C CYS A 127 -1.93 -25.55 24.32
N PRO A 128 -1.92 -26.44 25.32
CA PRO A 128 -3.13 -26.78 26.08
C PRO A 128 -3.72 -25.62 26.90
N ILE A 129 -2.94 -24.56 27.18
CA ILE A 129 -3.38 -23.40 27.98
C ILE A 129 -4.13 -22.39 27.11
N CYS A 130 -3.53 -21.93 26.01
CA CYS A 130 -4.12 -20.91 25.12
C CYS A 130 -4.83 -21.48 23.89
N LYS A 131 -4.67 -22.78 23.59
CA LYS A 131 -5.20 -23.47 22.41
C LYS A 131 -4.68 -22.94 21.07
N GLU A 132 -3.55 -22.24 21.06
CA GLU A 132 -2.90 -21.73 19.85
C GLU A 132 -1.71 -22.60 19.43
N GLU A 133 -1.38 -22.61 18.13
CA GLU A 133 -0.16 -23.24 17.63
C GLU A 133 1.10 -22.61 18.25
N PHE A 134 2.18 -23.38 18.34
CA PHE A 134 3.42 -22.90 18.94
C PHE A 134 4.14 -21.84 18.10
N GLU A 135 4.03 -21.92 16.78
CA GLU A 135 4.65 -21.00 15.81
C GLU A 135 6.12 -20.70 16.16
N LEU A 136 6.53 -19.43 16.16
CA LEU A 136 7.88 -18.97 16.51
C LEU A 136 8.03 -18.62 18.00
N ARG A 137 6.98 -18.82 18.82
CA ARG A 137 7.03 -18.42 20.22
C ARG A 137 7.89 -19.39 21.03
N PRO A 138 8.58 -18.94 22.10
CA PRO A 138 9.40 -19.82 22.94
C PRO A 138 8.56 -20.92 23.60
N GLN A 139 9.02 -22.16 23.50
CA GLN A 139 8.35 -23.35 24.02
C GLN A 139 9.15 -23.92 25.18
N VAL A 140 8.44 -24.54 26.12
CA VAL A 140 9.04 -25.18 27.29
C VAL A 140 8.54 -26.60 27.41
N LEU A 141 9.47 -27.53 27.59
CA LEU A 141 9.25 -28.93 27.91
C LEU A 141 9.40 -29.12 29.42
N LEU A 142 8.40 -29.75 30.02
CA LEU A 142 8.43 -30.10 31.44
C LEU A 142 9.06 -31.50 31.65
N SER A 143 9.58 -31.76 32.85
CA SER A 143 10.05 -33.10 33.26
C SER A 143 8.96 -34.19 33.22
N CYS A 144 7.69 -33.79 33.11
CA CYS A 144 6.54 -34.68 32.88
C CYS A 144 6.17 -34.84 31.39
N SER A 145 7.09 -34.57 30.46
CA SER A 145 6.97 -34.64 28.99
C SER A 145 5.98 -33.69 28.31
N HIS A 146 5.19 -32.91 29.04
CA HIS A 146 4.26 -31.93 28.45
C HIS A 146 4.93 -30.65 27.97
N VAL A 147 4.40 -30.07 26.89
CA VAL A 147 4.91 -28.85 26.23
C VAL A 147 3.92 -27.69 26.33
N PHE A 148 4.42 -26.48 26.61
CA PHE A 148 3.64 -25.25 26.68
C PHE A 148 4.42 -24.05 26.10
N HIS A 149 3.73 -22.94 25.79
CA HIS A 149 4.44 -21.68 25.58
C HIS A 149 5.06 -21.22 26.90
N ARG A 150 6.27 -20.66 26.85
CA ARG A 150 6.92 -20.10 28.05
C ARG A 150 6.03 -19.09 28.76
N ALA A 151 5.41 -18.18 28.01
CA ALA A 151 4.54 -17.15 28.56
C ALA A 151 3.29 -17.74 29.22
N CYS A 152 2.66 -18.74 28.59
CA CYS A 152 1.47 -19.39 29.13
C CYS A 152 1.77 -20.15 30.43
N LEU A 153 2.89 -20.87 30.48
CA LEU A 153 3.30 -21.57 31.70
C LEU A 153 3.61 -20.57 32.82
N GLN A 154 4.34 -19.49 32.52
CA GLN A 154 4.65 -18.45 33.51
C GLN A 154 3.39 -17.75 34.03
N ALA A 155 2.40 -17.49 33.17
CA ALA A 155 1.11 -16.92 33.60
C ALA A 155 0.35 -17.89 34.52
N PHE A 156 0.36 -19.19 34.19
CA PHE A 156 -0.26 -20.23 35.01
C PHE A 156 0.40 -20.37 36.39
N GLU A 157 1.73 -20.37 36.45
CA GLU A 157 2.49 -20.41 37.71
C GLU A 157 2.19 -19.18 38.58
N LYS A 158 2.10 -17.99 37.98
CA LYS A 158 1.74 -16.75 38.69
C LYS A 158 0.30 -16.78 39.22
N PHE A 159 -0.64 -17.34 38.47
CA PHE A 159 -2.04 -17.44 38.87
C PHE A 159 -2.24 -18.44 40.01
N THR A 160 -1.59 -19.59 39.93
CA THR A 160 -1.74 -20.67 40.92
C THR A 160 -0.83 -20.52 42.13
N ASN A 161 0.20 -19.67 42.04
CA ASN A 161 1.29 -19.54 43.01
C ASN A 161 1.99 -20.89 43.34
N LYS A 162 1.88 -21.88 42.44
CA LYS A 162 2.44 -23.22 42.63
C LYS A 162 3.03 -23.74 41.30
N LYS A 163 4.21 -24.35 41.36
CA LYS A 163 4.81 -25.05 40.21
C LYS A 163 4.18 -26.43 40.02
N THR A 164 3.01 -26.46 39.38
CA THR A 164 2.24 -27.70 39.11
C THR A 164 1.90 -27.81 37.63
N CYS A 165 2.12 -28.97 37.02
CA CYS A 165 1.83 -29.13 35.59
C CYS A 165 0.30 -28.98 35.33
N PRO A 166 -0.13 -28.14 34.37
CA PRO A 166 -1.56 -27.98 34.05
C PRO A 166 -2.27 -29.27 33.60
N LEU A 167 -1.54 -30.19 32.97
CA LEU A 167 -2.10 -31.44 32.44
C LEU A 167 -2.10 -32.57 33.45
N CYS A 168 -0.95 -32.88 34.04
CA CYS A 168 -0.80 -34.06 34.92
C CYS A 168 -0.71 -33.73 36.41
N ARG A 169 -0.80 -32.45 36.79
CA ARG A 169 -0.73 -31.98 38.19
C ARG A 169 0.53 -32.39 38.96
N LYS A 170 1.57 -32.84 38.27
CA LYS A 170 2.87 -33.16 38.88
C LYS A 170 3.49 -31.88 39.45
N ASN A 171 3.83 -31.93 40.74
CA ASN A 171 4.47 -30.84 41.47
C ASN A 171 5.98 -30.80 41.19
N GLN A 172 6.59 -29.62 41.34
CA GLN A 172 8.06 -29.44 41.32
C GLN A 172 8.72 -30.03 40.06
N TYR A 173 8.14 -29.76 38.89
CA TYR A 173 8.76 -30.13 37.61
C TYR A 173 9.98 -29.25 37.32
N GLN A 174 10.84 -29.77 36.44
CA GLN A 174 11.92 -29.00 35.83
C GLN A 174 11.51 -28.57 34.43
N THR A 175 12.09 -27.48 33.93
CA THR A 175 11.73 -26.80 32.69
C THR A 175 12.94 -26.66 31.77
N ARG A 176 12.77 -27.08 30.51
CA ARG A 176 13.77 -26.93 29.44
C ARG A 176 13.15 -26.17 28.27
N VAL A 177 13.84 -25.16 27.74
CA VAL A 177 13.41 -24.47 26.52
C VAL A 177 13.65 -25.39 25.32
N ILE A 178 12.63 -25.56 24.48
CA ILE A 178 12.69 -26.32 23.23
C ILE A 178 12.28 -25.45 22.05
N HIS A 179 12.72 -25.82 20.84
CA HIS A 179 12.41 -25.11 19.59
C HIS A 179 11.70 -26.00 18.55
N ASP A 180 11.21 -27.17 18.96
CA ASP A 180 10.65 -28.17 18.03
C ASP A 180 9.41 -27.64 17.27
N GLY A 181 8.46 -26.98 17.94
CA GLY A 181 7.30 -26.40 17.25
C GLY A 181 7.68 -25.27 16.28
N ALA A 182 8.76 -24.52 16.56
CA ALA A 182 9.25 -23.47 15.66
C ALA A 182 9.90 -24.08 14.42
N ARG A 183 10.64 -25.17 14.58
CA ARG A 183 11.16 -25.97 13.47
C ARG A 183 10.02 -26.54 12.62
N LEU A 184 9.00 -27.13 13.23
CA LEU A 184 7.81 -27.65 12.52
C LEU A 184 7.07 -26.53 11.78
N PHE A 185 6.87 -25.38 12.41
CA PHE A 185 6.25 -24.22 11.78
C PHE A 185 7.03 -23.72 10.57
N ARG A 186 8.37 -23.61 10.67
CA ARG A 186 9.22 -23.25 9.53
C ARG A 186 9.07 -24.25 8.38
N ILE A 187 9.01 -25.56 8.68
CA ILE A 187 8.77 -26.59 7.65
C ILE A 187 7.40 -26.37 6.99
N LYS A 188 6.33 -26.15 7.76
CA LYS A 188 4.99 -25.83 7.22
C LYS A 188 5.04 -24.59 6.31
N CYS A 189 5.71 -23.52 6.72
CA CYS A 189 5.87 -22.29 5.94
C CYS A 189 6.63 -22.55 4.63
N VAL A 190 7.76 -23.25 4.68
CA VAL A 190 8.54 -23.61 3.49
C VAL A 190 7.70 -24.43 2.52
N THR A 191 6.99 -25.46 2.99
CA THR A 191 6.11 -26.27 2.14
C THR A 191 5.02 -25.43 1.48
N ARG A 192 4.41 -24.48 2.21
CA ARG A 192 3.43 -23.55 1.64
C ARG A 192 4.06 -22.69 0.54
N ILE A 193 5.17 -22.03 0.82
CA ILE A 193 5.87 -21.17 -0.16
C ILE A 193 6.21 -21.97 -1.42
N GLN A 194 6.79 -23.16 -1.25
CA GLN A 194 7.14 -24.00 -2.38
C GLN A 194 5.92 -24.45 -3.19
N ALA A 195 4.81 -24.81 -2.53
CA ALA A 195 3.57 -25.18 -3.21
C ALA A 195 2.99 -24.00 -4.02
N TYR A 196 2.99 -22.80 -3.45
CA TYR A 196 2.57 -21.57 -4.14
C TYR A 196 3.45 -21.28 -5.36
N TRP A 197 4.77 -21.40 -5.20
CA TRP A 197 5.72 -21.18 -6.29
C TRP A 197 5.56 -22.20 -7.42
N ARG A 198 5.51 -23.50 -7.09
CA ARG A 198 5.26 -24.57 -8.07
C ARG A 198 3.95 -24.33 -8.82
N GLY A 199 2.89 -23.96 -8.10
CA GLY A 199 1.61 -23.59 -8.71
C GLY A 199 1.69 -22.34 -9.61
N TYR A 200 2.44 -21.32 -9.21
CA TYR A 200 2.65 -20.11 -10.00
C TYR A 200 3.36 -20.43 -11.32
N VAL A 201 4.45 -21.21 -11.27
CA VAL A 201 5.22 -21.61 -12.47
C VAL A 201 4.32 -22.35 -13.45
N VAL A 202 3.55 -23.34 -13.00
CA VAL A 202 2.63 -24.10 -13.86
C VAL A 202 1.53 -23.21 -14.42
N ARG A 203 0.92 -22.33 -13.62
CA ARG A 203 -0.13 -21.41 -14.11
C ARG A 203 0.41 -20.39 -15.11
N LYS A 204 1.63 -19.89 -14.92
CA LYS A 204 2.29 -18.98 -15.86
C LYS A 204 2.55 -19.66 -17.19
N TRP A 205 3.10 -20.88 -17.15
CA TRP A 205 3.31 -21.71 -18.34
C TRP A 205 2.00 -22.05 -19.05
N TYR A 206 0.99 -22.52 -18.32
CA TYR A 206 -0.31 -22.88 -18.87
C TYR A 206 -1.07 -21.70 -19.47
N ARG A 207 -0.92 -20.49 -18.89
CA ARG A 207 -1.49 -19.27 -19.47
C ARG A 207 -0.91 -18.98 -20.85
N ASN A 208 0.41 -19.05 -20.98
CA ASN A 208 1.10 -18.85 -22.26
C ASN A 208 0.66 -19.93 -23.27
N LEU A 209 0.61 -21.20 -22.84
CA LEU A 209 0.12 -22.29 -23.68
C LEU A 209 -1.31 -22.03 -24.21
N ARG A 210 -2.20 -21.49 -23.36
CA ARG A 210 -3.59 -21.16 -23.74
C ARG A 210 -3.70 -19.99 -24.72
N GLU A 211 -2.66 -19.19 -24.86
CA GLU A 211 -2.59 -18.06 -25.80
C GLU A 211 -2.01 -18.48 -27.15
N THR A 212 -1.15 -19.51 -27.17
CA THR A 212 -0.46 -19.97 -28.39
C THR A 212 -1.07 -21.22 -29.01
N VAL A 213 -1.59 -22.15 -28.21
CA VAL A 213 -2.08 -23.45 -28.70
C VAL A 213 -3.62 -23.46 -28.72
N PRO A 214 -4.25 -23.80 -29.86
CA PRO A 214 -5.69 -23.90 -29.95
C PRO A 214 -6.22 -25.10 -29.11
N PRO A 215 -7.26 -24.89 -28.28
CA PRO A 215 -7.89 -25.98 -27.52
C PRO A 215 -8.53 -27.05 -28.42
N THR A 216 -8.59 -28.29 -27.93
CA THR A 216 -9.25 -29.41 -28.61
C THR A 216 -10.78 -29.26 -28.64
N ASP A 217 -11.37 -28.73 -27.56
CA ASP A 217 -12.82 -28.56 -27.45
C ASP A 217 -13.35 -27.53 -28.45
N ALA A 218 -14.37 -27.90 -29.23
CA ALA A 218 -14.91 -27.05 -30.29
C ALA A 218 -15.37 -25.67 -29.81
N LYS A 219 -16.03 -25.58 -28.64
CA LYS A 219 -16.51 -24.30 -28.08
C LYS A 219 -15.35 -23.38 -27.65
N LEU A 220 -14.32 -23.94 -27.01
CA LEU A 220 -13.16 -23.17 -26.57
C LEU A 220 -12.27 -22.78 -27.75
N ARG A 221 -12.15 -23.66 -28.74
CA ARG A 221 -11.48 -23.39 -30.01
C ARG A 221 -12.11 -22.21 -30.76
N LYS A 222 -13.45 -22.15 -30.83
CA LYS A 222 -14.15 -20.99 -31.43
C LYS A 222 -13.77 -19.67 -30.73
N LYS A 223 -13.83 -19.63 -29.40
CA LYS A 223 -13.44 -18.44 -28.61
C LYS A 223 -11.97 -18.07 -28.76
N PHE A 224 -11.09 -19.06 -28.88
CA PHE A 224 -9.66 -18.84 -29.11
C PHE A 224 -9.43 -18.12 -30.44
N PHE A 225 -10.02 -18.62 -31.53
CA PHE A 225 -9.88 -18.02 -32.85
C PHE A 225 -10.59 -16.67 -32.96
N GLU A 226 -11.75 -16.50 -32.33
CA GLU A 226 -12.45 -15.22 -32.23
C GLU A 226 -11.53 -14.15 -31.62
N LYS A 227 -10.93 -14.43 -30.46
CA LYS A 227 -9.99 -13.50 -29.81
C LYS A 227 -8.78 -13.20 -30.70
N LYS A 228 -8.22 -14.21 -31.37
CA LYS A 228 -7.08 -14.03 -32.29
C LYS A 228 -7.45 -13.21 -33.52
N PHE A 229 -8.65 -13.39 -34.07
CA PHE A 229 -9.15 -12.59 -35.17
C PHE A 229 -9.33 -11.14 -34.75
N THR A 230 -9.94 -10.87 -33.60
CA THR A 230 -10.07 -9.51 -33.06
C THR A 230 -8.72 -8.84 -32.84
N GLU A 231 -7.72 -9.56 -32.31
CA GLU A 231 -6.35 -9.06 -32.13
C GLU A 231 -5.72 -8.64 -33.47
N ILE A 232 -5.88 -9.47 -34.50
CA ILE A 232 -5.38 -9.18 -35.86
C ILE A 232 -6.13 -8.00 -36.48
N SER A 233 -7.47 -7.98 -36.40
CA SER A 233 -8.29 -6.88 -36.90
C SER A 233 -7.92 -5.56 -36.23
N HIS A 234 -7.77 -5.55 -34.91
CA HIS A 234 -7.35 -4.36 -34.18
C HIS A 234 -5.95 -3.91 -34.60
N ARG A 235 -4.99 -4.83 -34.74
CA ARG A 235 -3.64 -4.50 -35.23
C ARG A 235 -3.67 -3.89 -36.63
N ILE A 236 -4.51 -4.44 -37.51
CA ILE A 236 -4.71 -3.91 -38.87
C ILE A 236 -5.33 -2.51 -38.80
N LEU A 237 -6.39 -2.31 -38.02
CA LEU A 237 -7.03 -1.01 -37.84
C LEU A 237 -6.05 0.03 -37.28
N CYS A 238 -5.22 -0.34 -36.30
CA CYS A 238 -4.18 0.55 -35.77
C CYS A 238 -3.04 0.82 -36.76
N SER A 239 -2.79 -0.09 -37.72
CA SER A 239 -1.79 0.15 -38.78
C SER A 239 -2.30 1.08 -39.87
N TYR A 240 -3.62 1.21 -40.04
CA TYR A 240 -4.18 2.20 -40.94
C TYR A 240 -4.10 3.57 -40.29
N ASN A 241 -3.30 4.46 -40.88
CA ASN A 241 -3.23 5.85 -40.48
C ASN A 241 -4.50 6.59 -40.94
N THR A 242 -5.56 6.49 -40.14
CA THR A 242 -6.75 7.32 -40.30
C THR A 242 -6.53 8.61 -39.51
N ASN A 243 -5.57 9.44 -39.92
CA ASN A 243 -5.31 10.73 -39.27
C ASN A 243 -6.39 11.75 -39.66
N ILE A 244 -7.64 11.40 -39.37
CA ILE A 244 -8.83 12.22 -39.61
C ILE A 244 -8.70 13.52 -38.80
N GLU A 245 -8.08 13.45 -37.62
CA GLU A 245 -7.76 14.62 -36.79
C GLU A 245 -6.82 15.60 -37.50
N GLU A 246 -5.81 15.12 -38.24
CA GLU A 246 -4.93 16.00 -39.03
C GLU A 246 -5.68 16.65 -40.19
N LEU A 247 -6.59 15.92 -40.85
CA LEU A 247 -7.44 16.47 -41.90
C LEU A 247 -8.38 17.55 -41.34
N PHE A 248 -9.03 17.31 -40.19
CA PHE A 248 -9.89 18.31 -39.56
C PHE A 248 -9.10 19.52 -39.07
N ALA A 249 -7.90 19.31 -38.50
CA ALA A 249 -7.02 20.40 -38.12
C ALA A 249 -6.58 21.24 -39.34
N GLU A 250 -6.38 20.62 -40.51
CA GLU A 250 -6.08 21.35 -41.75
C GLU A 250 -7.27 22.16 -42.24
N ILE A 251 -8.48 21.61 -42.18
CA ILE A 251 -9.71 22.32 -42.53
C ILE A 251 -9.92 23.53 -41.61
N ASP A 252 -9.74 23.35 -40.30
CA ASP A 252 -9.87 24.43 -39.32
C ASP A 252 -8.80 25.52 -39.52
N ARG A 253 -7.56 25.13 -39.85
CA ARG A 253 -6.50 26.08 -40.25
C ARG A 253 -6.91 26.89 -41.48
N CYS A 254 -7.41 26.24 -42.53
CA CYS A 254 -7.87 26.90 -43.74
C CYS A 254 -9.01 27.89 -43.44
N LEU A 255 -9.98 27.49 -42.61
CA LEU A 255 -11.08 28.36 -42.20
C LEU A 255 -10.61 29.55 -41.36
N ALA A 256 -9.65 29.35 -40.45
CA ALA A 256 -9.07 30.43 -39.64
C ALA A 256 -8.34 31.46 -40.50
N ILE A 257 -7.57 31.02 -41.51
CA ILE A 257 -6.91 31.90 -42.48
C ILE A 257 -7.95 32.69 -43.28
N ASN A 258 -9.00 32.04 -43.79
CA ASN A 258 -10.04 32.74 -44.53
C ASN A 258 -10.73 33.81 -43.67
N ARG A 259 -11.01 33.50 -42.39
CA ARG A 259 -11.59 34.46 -41.45
C ARG A 259 -10.64 35.62 -41.14
N SER A 260 -9.34 35.37 -40.98
CA SER A 260 -8.37 36.43 -40.69
C SER A 260 -8.17 37.36 -41.89
N VAL A 261 -8.20 36.83 -43.12
CA VAL A 261 -8.19 37.66 -44.34
C VAL A 261 -9.42 38.56 -44.37
N LEU A 262 -10.61 38.02 -44.11
CA LEU A 262 -11.84 38.82 -44.02
C LEU A 262 -11.73 39.91 -42.95
N GLN A 263 -11.20 39.59 -41.77
CA GLN A 263 -10.98 40.57 -40.69
C GLN A 263 -9.95 41.65 -41.07
N GLN A 264 -8.89 41.32 -41.81
CA GLN A 264 -7.95 42.32 -42.33
C GLN A 264 -8.60 43.26 -43.35
N PHE A 265 -9.54 42.75 -44.15
CA PHE A 265 -10.38 43.60 -45.00
C PHE A 265 -11.29 44.51 -44.14
N GLU A 266 -11.83 44.01 -43.04
CA GLU A 266 -12.60 44.80 -42.07
C GLU A 266 -11.80 45.96 -41.49
N GLU A 267 -10.60 45.70 -40.99
CA GLU A 267 -9.74 46.73 -40.38
C GLU A 267 -9.31 47.79 -41.39
N LYS A 268 -9.16 47.41 -42.67
CA LYS A 268 -8.76 48.32 -43.74
C LYS A 268 -9.90 49.17 -44.28
N TYR A 269 -11.14 48.67 -44.28
CA TYR A 269 -12.31 49.33 -44.87
C TYR A 269 -13.38 49.75 -43.85
N GLY A 270 -13.21 49.45 -42.56
CA GLY A 270 -14.07 49.84 -41.45
C GLY A 270 -13.83 51.27 -40.95
N HIS A 271 -13.27 52.17 -41.77
CA HIS A 271 -13.13 53.58 -41.42
C HIS A 271 -14.52 54.22 -41.27
N GLU A 272 -14.82 54.79 -40.11
CA GLU A 272 -16.06 55.55 -39.88
C GLU A 272 -16.13 56.72 -40.88
N MET A 273 -17.17 56.72 -41.72
CA MET A 273 -17.37 57.75 -42.74
C MET A 273 -17.57 59.11 -42.09
N THR A 274 -16.88 60.14 -42.61
CA THR A 274 -16.98 61.52 -42.11
C THR A 274 -18.33 62.15 -42.48
N GLU A 275 -18.77 63.18 -41.73
CA GLU A 275 -20.04 63.86 -42.00
C GLU A 275 -20.12 64.45 -43.43
N GLU A 276 -19.00 64.98 -43.95
CA GLU A 276 -18.90 65.51 -45.32
C GLU A 276 -19.12 64.44 -46.41
N GLU A 277 -18.75 63.19 -46.12
CA GLU A 277 -18.98 62.07 -47.03
C GLU A 277 -20.43 61.61 -46.99
N TRP A 278 -21.07 61.62 -45.81
CA TRP A 278 -22.50 61.35 -45.68
C TRP A 278 -23.37 62.36 -46.42
N GLU A 279 -23.00 63.65 -46.42
CA GLU A 279 -23.70 64.68 -47.21
C GLU A 279 -23.62 64.38 -48.72
N LYS A 280 -22.45 64.00 -49.23
CA LYS A 280 -22.28 63.59 -50.64
C LYS A 280 -23.13 62.36 -50.98
N ILE A 281 -23.17 61.38 -50.10
CA ILE A 281 -23.96 60.16 -50.25
C ILE A 281 -25.46 60.48 -50.24
N GLN A 282 -25.91 61.42 -49.39
CA GLN A 282 -27.30 61.85 -49.33
C GLN A 282 -27.74 62.55 -50.62
N VAL A 283 -26.90 63.43 -51.17
CA VAL A 283 -27.15 64.06 -52.49
C VAL A 283 -27.21 63.00 -53.59
N GLN A 284 -26.34 61.99 -53.53
CA GLN A 284 -26.34 60.89 -54.50
C GLN A 284 -27.59 60.01 -54.39
N ALA A 285 -28.06 59.71 -53.17
CA ALA A 285 -29.29 58.95 -52.94
C ALA A 285 -30.51 59.70 -53.48
N LEU A 286 -30.56 61.03 -53.30
CA LEU A 286 -31.64 61.86 -53.83
C LEU A 286 -31.70 61.84 -55.37
N ARG A 287 -30.53 61.80 -56.04
CA ARG A 287 -30.44 61.66 -57.51
C ARG A 287 -30.88 60.29 -58.03
N ARG A 288 -30.88 59.25 -57.20
CA ARG A 288 -31.32 57.90 -57.61
C ARG A 288 -32.83 57.73 -57.56
N GLU A 289 -33.57 58.71 -57.02
CA GLU A 289 -35.05 58.74 -57.01
C GLU A 289 -35.68 57.43 -56.51
N THR A 290 -35.10 56.82 -55.47
CA THR A 290 -35.66 55.61 -54.88
C THR A 290 -36.81 55.99 -53.94
N HIS A 291 -38.04 55.77 -54.39
CA HIS A 291 -39.25 56.12 -53.63
C HIS A 291 -39.82 54.96 -52.80
N GLU A 292 -39.33 53.72 -53.01
CA GLU A 292 -39.83 52.51 -52.37
C GLU A 292 -38.69 51.72 -51.70
N CYS A 293 -39.00 51.09 -50.56
CA CYS A 293 -38.08 50.23 -49.86
C CYS A 293 -38.04 48.86 -50.54
N SER A 294 -36.92 48.47 -51.15
CA SER A 294 -36.85 47.19 -51.90
C SER A 294 -36.93 45.92 -51.02
N ILE A 295 -36.90 46.05 -49.69
CA ILE A 295 -37.07 44.92 -48.75
C ILE A 295 -38.56 44.59 -48.56
N CYS A 296 -39.40 45.61 -48.39
CA CYS A 296 -40.83 45.43 -48.09
C CYS A 296 -41.77 45.97 -49.18
N LEU A 297 -41.21 46.55 -50.25
CA LEU A 297 -41.89 47.15 -51.40
C LEU A 297 -42.84 48.32 -51.03
N ALA A 298 -42.68 48.92 -49.86
CA ALA A 298 -43.50 50.04 -49.39
C ALA A 298 -42.79 51.40 -49.55
N PRO A 299 -43.52 52.52 -49.70
CA PRO A 299 -42.93 53.84 -49.94
C PRO A 299 -42.04 54.33 -48.78
N LEU A 300 -40.94 55.01 -49.11
CA LEU A 300 -39.93 55.52 -48.17
C LEU A 300 -40.28 56.89 -47.58
N SER A 301 -41.07 57.71 -48.28
CA SER A 301 -41.52 59.03 -47.81
C SER A 301 -43.05 59.11 -47.76
N PRO A 302 -43.66 59.63 -46.69
CA PRO A 302 -45.09 59.90 -46.64
C PRO A 302 -45.39 61.25 -47.30
N ALA A 303 -45.17 61.38 -48.62
CA ALA A 303 -45.49 62.60 -49.34
C ALA A 303 -46.43 62.30 -50.52
N GLY A 304 -47.74 62.43 -50.26
CA GLY A 304 -48.75 62.35 -51.33
C GLY A 304 -50.18 62.03 -50.86
N GLY A 305 -50.74 62.84 -49.97
CA GLY A 305 -52.18 63.05 -49.77
C GLY A 305 -53.16 61.89 -50.04
N GLN A 306 -53.30 60.95 -49.09
CA GLN A 306 -54.59 60.29 -48.85
C GLN A 306 -54.77 60.06 -47.35
N ARG A 307 -55.73 60.78 -46.78
CA ARG A 307 -56.21 60.57 -45.41
C ARG A 307 -56.89 59.21 -45.35
N VAL A 308 -56.25 58.21 -44.75
CA VAL A 308 -56.97 57.05 -44.20
C VAL A 308 -56.28 56.58 -42.93
N GLY A 309 -57.02 56.59 -41.81
CA GLY A 309 -56.80 55.69 -40.68
C GLY A 309 -55.72 56.07 -39.67
N ALA A 310 -56.15 56.35 -38.43
CA ALA A 310 -55.30 56.55 -37.28
C ALA A 310 -54.31 55.38 -37.06
N GLY A 311 -53.00 55.67 -37.03
CA GLY A 311 -51.98 54.74 -36.53
C GLY A 311 -50.62 54.72 -37.23
N GLN A 312 -50.43 55.37 -38.39
CA GLN A 312 -49.15 55.32 -39.11
C GLN A 312 -48.14 56.32 -38.51
N ARG A 313 -47.28 55.81 -37.62
CA ARG A 313 -46.03 56.46 -37.21
C ARG A 313 -45.14 56.63 -38.45
N SER A 314 -44.45 57.77 -38.54
CA SER A 314 -43.35 57.97 -39.50
C SER A 314 -42.40 56.77 -39.38
N ARG A 315 -42.17 56.06 -40.48
CA ARG A 315 -41.18 54.98 -40.51
C ARG A 315 -39.82 55.63 -40.71
N GLU A 316 -38.95 55.51 -39.73
CA GLU A 316 -37.56 55.94 -39.84
C GLU A 316 -36.91 55.29 -41.07
N THR A 317 -36.12 56.07 -41.80
CA THR A 317 -35.37 55.59 -42.97
C THR A 317 -33.89 55.53 -42.64
N ALA A 318 -33.23 54.50 -43.15
CA ALA A 318 -31.80 54.30 -43.00
C ALA A 318 -31.14 54.49 -44.37
N LEU A 319 -30.19 55.41 -44.44
CA LEU A 319 -29.32 55.62 -45.60
C LEU A 319 -28.06 54.78 -45.44
N LEU A 320 -27.75 54.00 -46.46
CA LEU A 320 -26.54 53.18 -46.51
C LEU A 320 -25.40 53.93 -47.20
N SER A 321 -24.15 53.62 -46.84
CA SER A 321 -22.96 54.22 -47.48
C SER A 321 -22.88 53.97 -49.00
N CYS A 322 -23.57 52.93 -49.50
CA CYS A 322 -23.74 52.67 -50.92
C CYS A 322 -24.83 53.53 -51.61
N SER A 323 -25.33 54.59 -50.95
CA SER A 323 -26.40 55.50 -51.41
C SER A 323 -27.78 54.85 -51.66
N HIS A 324 -28.05 53.71 -51.01
CA HIS A 324 -29.37 53.07 -51.01
C HIS A 324 -30.13 53.39 -49.73
N VAL A 325 -31.46 53.47 -49.81
CA VAL A 325 -32.33 53.85 -48.69
C VAL A 325 -33.34 52.76 -48.41
N PHE A 326 -33.52 52.41 -47.14
CA PHE A 326 -34.50 51.41 -46.68
C PHE A 326 -35.24 51.91 -45.44
N HIS A 327 -36.38 51.30 -45.09
CA HIS A 327 -36.92 51.49 -43.74
C HIS A 327 -35.96 50.90 -42.72
N HIS A 328 -35.70 51.62 -41.63
CA HIS A 328 -34.79 51.20 -40.58
C HIS A 328 -35.18 49.83 -40.01
N ALA A 329 -36.48 49.62 -39.74
CA ALA A 329 -37.00 48.35 -39.24
C ALA A 329 -36.81 47.17 -40.23
N CYS A 330 -36.95 47.41 -41.54
CA CYS A 330 -36.74 46.38 -42.55
C CYS A 330 -35.27 45.99 -42.68
N LEU A 331 -34.38 46.98 -42.56
CA LEU A 331 -32.94 46.76 -42.57
C LEU A 331 -32.49 45.98 -41.32
N LEU A 332 -32.97 46.37 -40.13
CA LEU A 332 -32.67 45.67 -38.88
C LEU A 332 -33.10 44.19 -38.91
N ALA A 333 -34.30 43.91 -39.41
CA ALA A 333 -34.77 42.53 -39.55
C ALA A 333 -33.85 41.70 -40.46
N LEU A 334 -33.38 42.29 -41.57
CA LEU A 334 -32.45 41.64 -42.48
C LEU A 334 -31.09 41.34 -41.82
N GLU A 335 -30.58 42.29 -41.03
CA GLU A 335 -29.34 42.13 -40.27
C GLU A 335 -29.45 41.00 -39.23
N GLU A 336 -30.60 40.87 -38.54
CA GLU A 336 -30.83 39.82 -37.53
C GLU A 336 -30.86 38.40 -38.14
N PHE A 337 -31.36 38.25 -39.37
CA PHE A 337 -31.30 36.96 -40.09
C PHE A 337 -29.88 36.58 -40.55
N SER A 338 -28.94 37.53 -40.56
CA SER A 338 -27.56 37.33 -41.00
C SER A 338 -26.69 36.76 -39.86
N VAL A 339 -26.98 35.54 -39.41
CA VAL A 339 -26.29 34.91 -38.28
C VAL A 339 -24.83 34.59 -38.64
N GLY A 340 -23.90 35.42 -38.15
CA GLY A 340 -22.45 35.20 -38.26
C GLY A 340 -21.66 36.44 -38.69
N ASP A 341 -22.32 37.41 -39.31
CA ASP A 341 -21.73 38.68 -39.73
C ASP A 341 -21.84 39.68 -38.59
N ARG A 342 -20.79 39.79 -37.76
CA ARG A 342 -20.70 40.91 -36.82
C ARG A 342 -20.57 42.21 -37.62
N PRO A 343 -21.14 43.34 -37.16
CA PRO A 343 -20.94 44.64 -37.82
C PRO A 343 -19.43 44.87 -37.96
N PRO A 344 -18.95 45.17 -39.20
CA PRO A 344 -19.60 45.88 -40.29
C PRO A 344 -19.97 45.07 -41.55
N PHE A 345 -20.06 43.72 -41.49
CA PHE A 345 -20.25 42.90 -42.70
C PHE A 345 -21.68 42.74 -43.21
N HIS A 346 -22.58 43.70 -42.95
CA HIS A 346 -23.89 43.66 -43.58
C HIS A 346 -23.78 44.09 -45.04
N ALA A 347 -24.25 43.21 -45.94
CA ALA A 347 -24.26 43.47 -47.37
C ALA A 347 -25.57 44.12 -47.80
N CYS A 348 -25.49 45.17 -48.63
CA CYS A 348 -26.69 45.85 -49.13
C CYS A 348 -27.51 44.88 -49.99
N PRO A 349 -28.83 44.75 -49.80
CA PRO A 349 -29.64 43.81 -50.58
C PRO A 349 -29.67 44.14 -52.09
N LEU A 350 -29.39 45.39 -52.47
CA LEU A 350 -29.39 45.83 -53.87
C LEU A 350 -28.03 45.65 -54.57
N CYS A 351 -26.96 46.16 -53.99
CA CYS A 351 -25.63 46.13 -54.63
C CYS A 351 -24.64 45.16 -54.01
N ARG A 352 -25.03 44.46 -52.94
CA ARG A 352 -24.19 43.49 -52.19
C ARG A 352 -22.89 44.07 -51.63
N SER A 353 -22.72 45.39 -51.69
CA SER A 353 -21.59 46.09 -51.07
C SER A 353 -21.77 46.12 -49.55
N CYS A 354 -20.68 46.01 -48.81
CA CYS A 354 -20.69 46.28 -47.37
C CYS A 354 -21.11 47.72 -47.14
N TYR A 355 -21.91 47.97 -46.11
CA TYR A 355 -22.41 49.31 -45.83
C TYR A 355 -22.25 49.73 -44.37
N GLN A 356 -22.03 51.01 -44.16
CA GLN A 356 -22.37 51.71 -42.92
C GLN A 356 -23.78 52.29 -43.08
N LYS A 357 -24.50 52.50 -41.97
CA LYS A 357 -25.86 53.06 -41.99
C LYS A 357 -25.94 54.34 -41.17
N LYS A 358 -26.64 55.34 -41.70
CA LYS A 358 -27.03 56.57 -41.00
C LYS A 358 -28.56 56.60 -40.94
N ILE A 359 -29.11 56.75 -39.73
CA ILE A 359 -30.55 56.90 -39.55
C ILE A 359 -30.89 58.34 -39.92
N LEU A 360 -31.80 58.51 -40.88
CA LEU A 360 -32.33 59.80 -41.26
C LEU A 360 -33.57 60.06 -40.38
N GLU A 361 -33.42 60.99 -39.44
CA GLU A 361 -34.56 61.52 -38.68
C GLU A 361 -35.45 62.35 -39.62
N SER A 362 -36.76 62.10 -39.57
CA SER A 362 -37.79 62.71 -40.43
C SER A 362 -38.25 64.07 -39.96
#